data_AF-A0A8S8Z1J9-F1
#
_entry.id   AF-A0A8S8Z1J9-F1
#
_cell.length_a   1.000
_cell.length_b   1.000
_cell.length_c   1.000
_cell.angle_alpha   90.00
_cell.angle_beta   90.00
_cell.angle_gamma   90.00
#
_symmetry.space_group_name_H-M   'P 1'
#
loop_
_entity.id
_entity.type
_entity.pdbx_description
1 polymer ?
#
loop_
_entity_poly.entity_id
_entity_poly.type
_entity_poly.pdbx_seq_one_letter_code
_entity_poly.pdbx_strand_id
1 'polypeptide(L)' 'MATVIVALGGSLLRPEVEHRHSWLEGLIEVVRDRVTMDDRLGFGGRRRSRRARGDSPR' A
#
# COMPACT_ATOMS: atom_id res chain seq x y z
N MET A 1 0.79 -20.18 -11.73
CA MET A 1 -0.45 -19.39 -11.89
C MET A 1 -1.20 -19.30 -10.57
N ALA A 2 -0.60 -18.61 -9.61
CA ALA A 2 -1.29 -18.13 -8.42
C ALA A 2 -1.68 -16.66 -8.64
N THR A 3 -2.83 -16.26 -8.08
CA THR A 3 -3.19 -14.84 -7.97
C THR A 3 -2.97 -14.40 -6.53
N VAL A 4 -2.14 -13.39 -6.35
CA VAL A 4 -1.74 -12.87 -5.04
C VAL A 4 -2.39 -11.50 -4.86
N ILE A 5 -3.26 -11.37 -3.88
CA ILE A 5 -3.86 -10.08 -3.55
C ILE A 5 -3.23 -9.57 -2.27
N VAL A 6 -2.52 -8.45 -2.38
CA VAL A 6 -1.86 -7.80 -1.24
C VAL A 6 -2.67 -6.58 -0.83
N ALA A 7 -3.27 -6.66 0.36
CA ALA A 7 -3.98 -5.55 0.97
C ALA A 7 -2.99 -4.68 1.75
N LEU A 8 -2.45 -3.65 1.10
CA LEU A 8 -1.59 -2.66 1.73
C LEU A 8 -2.46 -1.63 2.44
N GLY A 9 -2.47 -1.66 3.77
CA GLY A 9 -3.16 -0.64 4.55
C GLY A 9 -2.65 0.75 4.16
N GLY A 10 -3.56 1.72 3.94
CA GLY A 10 -3.17 3.08 3.54
C GLY A 10 -2.30 3.83 4.58
N SER A 11 -2.15 3.26 5.77
CA SER A 11 -1.21 3.70 6.80
C SER A 11 0.26 3.41 6.46
N LEU A 12 0.57 2.42 5.61
CA LEU A 12 1.93 2.08 5.18
C LEU A 12 2.40 2.98 4.03
N LEU A 13 1.46 3.55 3.28
CA LEU A 13 1.74 4.54 2.22
C LEU A 13 1.85 5.97 2.76
N ARG A 14 1.71 6.15 4.08
CA ARG A 14 1.81 7.46 4.69
C ARG A 14 3.24 7.98 4.57
N PRO A 15 3.43 9.26 4.20
CA PRO A 15 4.76 9.84 4.07
C PRO A 15 5.52 9.94 5.39
N GLU A 16 4.81 9.88 6.53
CA GLU A 16 5.41 9.93 7.87
C GLU A 16 5.99 8.58 8.35
N VAL A 17 5.94 7.54 7.52
CA VAL A 17 6.51 6.23 7.86
C VAL A 17 8.02 6.24 7.65
N GLU A 18 8.77 6.16 8.75
CA GLU A 18 10.21 5.91 8.72
C GLU A 18 10.53 4.67 7.88
N HIS A 19 11.59 4.71 7.08
CA HIS A 19 12.02 3.62 6.19
C HIS A 19 11.03 3.25 5.06
N ARG A 20 10.05 4.10 4.73
CA ARG A 20 9.11 3.88 3.61
C ARG A 20 9.81 3.49 2.30
N HIS A 21 10.92 4.14 1.98
CA HIS A 21 11.65 3.86 0.74
C HIS A 21 12.20 2.44 0.71
N SER A 22 12.92 2.02 1.76
CA SER A 22 13.42 0.65 1.90
C SER A 22 12.30 -0.40 1.89
N TRP A 23 11.16 -0.08 2.51
CA TRP A 23 9.98 -0.95 2.45
C TRP A 23 9.40 -1.08 1.03
N LEU A 24 9.35 0.02 0.27
CA LEU A 24 8.92 0.02 -1.14
C LEU A 24 9.90 -0.76 -2.03
N GLU A 25 11.21 -0.64 -1.79
CA GLU A 25 12.22 -1.43 -2.50
C GLU A 25 12.05 -2.93 -2.24
N GLY A 26 11.84 -3.34 -0.98
CA GLY A 26 11.54 -4.74 -0.65
C GLY A 26 10.25 -5.25 -1.30
N LEU A 27 9.22 -4.40 -1.41
CA LEU A 27 7.98 -4.74 -2.11
C LEU A 27 8.22 -4.96 -3.62
N ILE A 28 9.06 -4.14 -4.25
CA ILE A 28 9.40 -4.25 -5.67
C ILE A 28 10.09 -5.60 -5.93
N GLU A 29 11.03 -6.02 -5.08
CA GLU A 29 11.72 -7.31 -5.22
C GLU A 29 10.73 -8.48 -5.16
N VAL A 30 9.80 -8.47 -4.20
CA VAL A 30 8.74 -9.51 -4.11
C VAL A 30 7.85 -9.53 -5.35
N VAL A 31 7.53 -8.36 -5.91
CA VAL A 31 6.75 -8.27 -7.16
C VAL A 31 7.52 -8.86 -8.33
N ARG A 32 8.79 -8.52 -8.49
CA ARG A 32 9.64 -9.01 -9.59
C ARG A 32 9.75 -10.52 -9.56
N ASP A 33 9.97 -11.10 -8.38
CA ASP A 33 10.04 -12.55 -8.22
C ASP A 33 8.74 -13.24 -8.66
N ARG A 34 7.60 -12.75 -8.17
CA ARG A 34 6.27 -13.30 -8.49
C ARG A 34 5.89 -13.14 -9.97
N VAL A 35 6.18 -11.99 -10.57
CA VAL A 35 5.94 -11.76 -12.01
C VAL A 35 6.83 -12.67 -12.86
N THR A 36 8.07 -12.91 -12.43
CA THR A 36 8.99 -13.85 -13.10
C THR A 36 8.47 -15.29 -13.05
N MET A 37 7.71 -15.65 -12.02
CA MET A 37 7.02 -16.94 -11.90
C MET A 37 5.66 -17.01 -12.64
N ASP A 38 5.33 -16.02 -13.48
CA ASP A 38 4.06 -15.91 -14.21
C ASP A 38 2.82 -15.80 -13.28
N ASP A 39 3.02 -15.31 -12.05
CA ASP A 39 1.93 -15.05 -11.11
C ASP A 39 1.33 -13.65 -11.30
N ARG A 40 0.04 -13.53 -11.00
CA ARG A 40 -0.68 -12.24 -11.08
C ARG A 40 -0.76 -11.59 -9.70
N LEU A 41 -0.41 -10.31 -9.59
CA LEU A 41 -0.55 -9.54 -8.35
C LEU A 41 -1.59 -8.43 -8.44
N GLY A 42 -2.40 -8.29 -7.40
CA GLY A 42 -3.30 -7.17 -7.19
C GLY A 42 -2.93 -6.38 -5.94
N PHE A 43 -2.81 -5.05 -6.08
CA PHE A 43 -2.56 -4.14 -4.95
C PHE A 43 -3.82 -3.35 -4.62
N GLY A 44 -4.25 -3.39 -3.36
CA GLY A 44 -5.40 -2.65 -2.87
C GLY A 44 -5.09 -1.89 -1.59
N GLY A 45 -5.47 -0.61 -1.53
CA GLY A 45 -5.30 0.22 -0.34
C GLY A 45 -6.51 1.09 -0.04
N ARG A 46 -6.87 1.21 1.24
CA ARG A 46 -7.92 2.14 1.70
C ARG A 46 -7.32 3.52 1.97
N ARG A 47 -7.62 4.50 1.12
CA ARG A 47 -7.38 5.92 1.42
C ARG A 47 -8.40 6.37 2.47
N ARG A 48 -7.94 6.71 3.68
CA ARG A 48 -8.80 7.41 4.65
C ARG A 48 -8.82 8.88 4.25
N SER A 49 -9.91 9.33 3.64
CA SER A 49 -10.21 10.75 3.50
C SER A 49 -10.33 11.34 4.90
N ARG A 50 -9.41 12.22 5.28
CA ARG A 50 -9.49 13.00 6.53
C ARG A 50 -10.77 13.84 6.42
N ARG A 51 -11.85 13.45 7.09
CA ARG A 51 -12.94 14.40 7.36
C ARG A 51 -12.30 15.46 8.25
N ALA A 52 -12.09 16.65 7.71
CA ALA A 52 -11.90 17.83 8.51
C ALA A 52 -13.15 17.97 9.38
N ARG A 53 -13.06 17.52 10.64
CA ARG A 53 -14.00 17.96 11.68
C ARG A 53 -13.56 19.36 12.07
N GLY A 54 -13.95 20.29 11.20
CA GLY A 54 -13.91 21.72 11.43
C GLY A 54 -15.28 22.24 11.02
N ASP A 55 -16.25 22.04 11.90
CA ASP A 55 -17.37 22.97 12.02
C ASP A 55 -17.98 22.75 13.40
N SER A 56 -17.55 23.58 14.33
CA SER A 56 -18.40 23.99 15.45
C SER A 56 -19.13 25.25 14.98
N PRO A 57 -20.44 25.19 14.75
CA PRO A 57 -21.24 26.38 14.80
C PRO A 57 -22.20 26.30 15.99
N ARG A 58 -21.98 27.25 16.90
CA ARG A 58 -22.89 27.82 17.91
C ARG A 58 -22.93 27.12 19.27
#